data_AF-A0AAN5XKH8-F1
#
_entry.id   AF-A0AAN5XKH8-F1
#
_cell.length_a   1.000
_cell.length_b   1.000
_cell.length_c   1.000
_cell.angle_alpha   90.00
_cell.angle_beta   90.00
_cell.angle_gamma   90.00
#
_symmetry.space_group_name_H-M   'P 1'
#
loop_
_entity.id
_entity.type
_entity.pdbx_description
1 polymer ?
#
loop_
_entity_poly.entity_id
_entity_poly.type
_entity_poly.pdbx_seq_one_letter_code
_entity_poly.pdbx_strand_id
1 'polypeptide(L)'
;MEETFITSYAKLELAYKYKFITIDIANKFFMIHVIKAKTKEITLITSMDLFNDEIVTEGNIDEYPYDIEEVIDSLKVTADLCIENNLLSQLDIGSYIEELIKKKTCIMGHHRCPLT
;
A
#
# COMPACT_ATOMS: atom_id res chain seq x y z
N MET A 1 -10.43 -32.17 -36.56
CA MET A 1 -11.12 -31.37 -35.53
C MET A 1 -10.02 -30.67 -34.76
N GLU A 2 -9.79 -29.39 -35.04
CA GLU A 2 -8.78 -28.59 -34.34
C GLU A 2 -9.47 -27.86 -33.18
N GLU A 3 -9.11 -28.22 -31.95
CA GLU A 3 -9.59 -27.54 -30.75
C GLU A 3 -8.99 -26.12 -30.69
N THR A 4 -9.85 -25.12 -30.83
CA THR A 4 -9.49 -23.72 -30.65
C THR A 4 -9.48 -23.42 -29.15
N PHE A 5 -8.30 -23.46 -28.53
CA PHE A 5 -8.13 -23.01 -27.14
C PHE A 5 -8.24 -21.48 -27.07
N ILE A 6 -9.43 -20.98 -26.73
CA ILE A 6 -9.63 -19.56 -26.42
C ILE A 6 -9.15 -19.33 -24.98
N THR A 7 -7.90 -18.88 -24.82
CA THR A 7 -7.42 -18.32 -23.55
C THR A 7 -7.73 -16.83 -23.54
N SER A 8 -8.81 -16.46 -22.87
CA SER A 8 -9.15 -15.04 -22.65
C SER A 8 -8.29 -14.50 -21.51
N TYR A 9 -7.19 -13.83 -21.86
CA TYR A 9 -6.45 -13.02 -20.90
C TYR A 9 -7.22 -11.71 -20.72
N ALA A 10 -7.98 -11.59 -19.64
CA ALA A 10 -8.45 -10.28 -19.20
C ALA A 10 -7.21 -9.48 -18.76
N LYS A 11 -6.61 -8.75 -19.71
CA LYS A 11 -5.60 -7.74 -19.41
C LYS A 11 -6.31 -6.69 -18.56
N LEU A 12 -6.15 -6.77 -17.25
CA LEU A 12 -6.62 -5.75 -16.32
C LEU A 12 -5.76 -4.50 -16.60
N GLU A 13 -6.14 -3.72 -17.62
CA GLU A 13 -5.53 -2.44 -17.90
C GLU A 13 -5.98 -1.48 -16.81
N LEU A 14 -5.27 -1.52 -15.68
CA LEU A 14 -5.44 -0.55 -14.60
C LEU A 14 -5.33 0.86 -15.21
N ALA A 15 -6.41 1.63 -15.19
CA ALA A 15 -6.45 2.99 -15.75
C ALA A 15 -5.43 3.91 -15.04
N TYR A 16 -5.28 3.70 -13.73
CA TYR A 16 -4.32 4.40 -12.88
C TYR A 16 -3.42 3.40 -12.16
N LYS A 17 -2.20 3.84 -11.84
CA LYS A 17 -1.26 3.07 -11.02
C LYS A 17 -0.63 4.00 -9.99
N TYR A 18 -0.55 3.55 -8.75
CA TYR A 18 0.36 4.13 -7.76
C TYR A 18 1.77 3.73 -8.18
N LYS A 19 2.58 4.69 -8.65
CA LYS A 19 3.92 4.36 -9.16
C LYS A 19 4.99 4.43 -8.07
N PHE A 20 4.83 5.37 -7.15
CA PHE A 20 5.81 5.64 -6.12
C PHE A 20 5.10 6.02 -4.83
N ILE A 21 5.47 5.31 -3.76
CA ILE A 21 5.28 5.73 -2.38
C ILE A 21 6.68 6.04 -1.89
N THR A 22 6.94 7.30 -1.57
CA THR A 22 8.19 7.73 -0.94
C THR A 22 7.93 7.90 0.53
N ILE A 23 8.79 7.29 1.34
CA ILE A 23 8.73 7.36 2.79
C ILE A 23 10.07 7.90 3.26
N ASP A 24 10.06 9.07 3.88
CA ASP A 24 11.18 9.62 4.62
C ASP A 24 10.88 9.50 6.11
N ILE A 25 11.39 8.42 6.72
CA ILE A 25 11.11 8.08 8.12
C ILE A 25 11.79 9.05 9.07
N ALA A 26 12.97 9.56 8.70
CA ALA A 26 13.72 10.50 9.53
C ALA A 26 12.95 11.82 9.68
N ASN A 27 12.34 12.27 8.59
CA ASN A 27 11.50 13.48 8.57
C ASN A 27 10.00 13.18 8.78
N LYS A 28 9.64 11.92 9.04
CA LYS A 28 8.25 11.42 9.13
C LYS A 28 7.35 11.98 8.01
N PHE A 29 7.89 12.00 6.80
CA PHE A 29 7.24 12.56 5.62
C PHE A 29 6.91 11.47 4.61
N PHE A 30 5.71 11.52 4.07
CA PHE A 30 5.19 10.55 3.13
C PHE A 30 4.70 11.26 1.87
N MET A 31 4.93 10.64 0.72
CA MET A 31 4.45 11.18 -0.55
C MET A 31 4.02 10.07 -1.49
N ILE A 32 2.87 10.26 -2.13
CA ILE A 32 2.34 9.36 -3.14
C ILE A 32 2.15 10.08 -4.46
N HIS A 33 2.50 9.39 -5.55
CA HIS A 33 2.20 9.82 -6.91
C HIS A 33 1.23 8.84 -7.57
N VAL A 34 0.04 9.34 -7.91
CA VAL A 34 -0.90 8.64 -8.78
C VAL A 34 -0.60 9.03 -10.21
N ILE A 35 -0.39 8.03 -11.07
CA ILE A 35 -0.15 8.25 -12.49
C ILE A 35 -1.21 7.59 -13.36
N LYS A 36 -1.46 8.17 -14.52
CA LYS A 36 -2.12 7.48 -15.63
C LYS A 36 -1.24 6.33 -16.12
N ALA A 37 -1.76 5.10 -16.10
CA ALA A 37 -0.94 3.92 -16.38
C ALA A 37 -0.36 3.90 -17.81
N LYS A 38 -1.11 4.45 -18.77
CA LYS A 38 -0.77 4.52 -20.19
C LYS A 38 0.22 5.65 -20.51
N THR A 39 -0.06 6.86 -20.04
CA THR A 39 0.74 8.06 -20.39
C THR A 39 1.87 8.33 -19.41
N LYS A 40 1.84 7.71 -18.22
CA LYS A 40 2.77 7.96 -17.09
C LYS A 40 2.72 9.38 -16.53
N GLU A 41 1.75 10.17 -16.95
CA GLU A 41 1.48 11.50 -16.41
C GLU A 41 1.06 11.40 -14.95
N ILE A 42 1.63 12.26 -14.10
CA ILE A 42 1.23 12.41 -12.70
C ILE A 42 -0.08 13.18 -12.70
N THR A 43 -1.10 12.60 -12.08
CA THR A 43 -2.45 13.18 -12.04
C THR A 43 -2.89 13.57 -10.63
N LEU A 44 -2.26 12.98 -9.62
CA LEU A 44 -2.43 13.36 -8.22
C LEU A 44 -1.09 13.19 -7.49
N ILE A 45 -0.74 14.19 -6.70
CA ILE A 45 0.31 14.13 -5.71
C ILE A 45 -0.36 14.30 -4.36
N THR A 46 -0.03 13.46 -3.40
CA THR A 46 -0.39 13.71 -2.01
C THR A 46 0.83 13.57 -1.16
N SER A 47 1.14 14.61 -0.39
CA SER A 47 2.19 14.64 0.59
C SER A 47 1.59 14.76 1.98
N MET A 48 2.31 14.22 2.95
CA MET A 48 1.89 14.12 4.33
C MET A 48 3.09 14.32 5.24
N ASP A 49 3.00 15.34 6.08
CA ASP A 49 3.90 15.58 7.18
C ASP A 49 3.24 15.08 8.47
N LEU A 50 3.74 13.98 9.01
CA LEU A 50 3.18 13.38 10.22
C LEU A 50 3.59 14.11 11.49
N PHE A 51 4.63 14.95 11.47
CA PHE A 51 4.96 15.76 12.65
C PHE A 51 3.92 16.84 12.88
N ASN A 52 3.44 17.46 11.78
CA ASN A 52 2.49 18.56 11.84
C ASN A 52 1.03 18.12 11.58
N ASP A 53 0.80 16.84 11.29
CA ASP A 53 -0.49 16.29 10.81
C ASP A 53 -1.03 17.05 9.59
N GLU A 54 -0.11 17.53 8.74
CA GLU A 54 -0.45 18.30 7.54
C GLU A 54 -0.49 17.38 6.32
N ILE A 55 -1.56 17.49 5.55
CA ILE A 55 -1.74 16.77 4.30
C ILE A 55 -1.97 17.79 3.19
N VAL A 56 -1.19 17.67 2.12
CA VAL A 56 -1.34 18.50 0.93
C VAL A 56 -1.60 17.58 -0.25
N THR A 57 -2.74 17.79 -0.91
CA THR A 57 -3.12 17.06 -2.11
C THR A 57 -3.18 18.03 -3.29
N GLU A 58 -2.42 17.71 -4.33
CA GLU A 58 -2.36 18.47 -5.58
C GLU A 58 -2.91 17.61 -6.73
N GLY A 59 -3.94 18.08 -7.40
CA GLY A 59 -4.59 17.39 -8.52
C GLY A 59 -6.10 17.30 -8.36
N ASN A 60 -6.75 16.59 -9.28
CA ASN A 60 -8.21 16.46 -9.29
C ASN A 60 -8.63 15.14 -8.63
N ILE A 61 -9.03 15.21 -7.35
CA ILE A 61 -9.47 14.04 -6.57
C ILE A 61 -10.75 13.43 -7.16
N ASP A 62 -11.65 14.24 -7.72
CA ASP A 62 -12.94 13.80 -8.27
C ASP A 62 -12.81 12.93 -9.54
N GLU A 63 -11.63 12.91 -10.18
CA GLU A 63 -11.36 12.07 -11.35
C GLU A 63 -11.12 10.59 -11.01
N TYR A 64 -11.00 10.26 -9.72
CA TYR A 64 -10.67 8.91 -9.27
C TYR A 64 -11.89 8.16 -8.76
N PRO A 65 -12.09 6.89 -9.18
CA PRO A 65 -13.20 6.07 -8.72
C PRO A 65 -12.98 5.49 -7.31
N TYR A 66 -11.89 5.86 -6.62
CA TYR A 66 -11.55 5.41 -5.27
C TYR A 66 -11.62 6.61 -4.33
N ASP A 67 -12.02 6.34 -3.09
CA ASP A 67 -11.99 7.34 -2.03
C ASP A 67 -10.54 7.65 -1.67
N ILE A 68 -10.06 8.82 -2.09
CA ILE A 68 -8.69 9.28 -1.82
C ILE A 68 -8.49 9.52 -0.32
N GLU A 69 -9.54 9.89 0.44
CA GLU A 69 -9.44 10.05 1.89
C GLU A 69 -9.15 8.71 2.56
N GLU A 70 -9.86 7.64 2.17
CA GLU A 70 -9.61 6.27 2.67
C GLU A 70 -8.18 5.79 2.36
N VAL A 71 -7.67 6.14 1.18
CA VAL A 71 -6.28 5.84 0.78
C VAL A 71 -5.29 6.61 1.67
N ILE A 72 -5.54 7.89 1.91
CA ILE A 72 -4.70 8.73 2.77
C ILE A 72 -4.69 8.20 4.21
N ASP A 73 -5.84 7.83 4.77
CA ASP A 73 -5.94 7.26 6.11
C ASP A 73 -5.20 5.93 6.22
N SER A 74 -5.35 5.06 5.22
CA SER A 74 -4.61 3.79 5.15
C SER A 74 -3.09 4.02 5.10
N LEU A 75 -2.65 5.09 4.43
CA LEU A 75 -1.24 5.48 4.38
C LEU A 75 -0.75 6.04 5.72
N LYS A 76 -1.54 6.84 6.44
CA LYS A 76 -1.21 7.30 7.81
C LYS A 76 -0.94 6.10 8.72
N VAL A 77 -1.85 5.13 8.74
CA VAL A 77 -1.69 3.93 9.57
C VAL A 77 -0.44 3.13 9.18
N THR A 78 -0.18 2.98 7.89
CA THR A 78 1.02 2.29 7.40
C THR A 78 2.30 3.04 7.80
N ALA A 79 2.25 4.36 7.73
CA ALA A 79 3.34 5.25 8.06
C ALA A 79 3.71 5.18 9.55
N ASP A 80 2.72 5.31 10.42
CA ASP A 80 2.88 5.20 11.86
C ASP A 80 3.49 3.85 12.22
N LEU A 81 3.00 2.77 11.64
CA LEU A 81 3.53 1.43 11.85
C LEU A 81 5.00 1.32 11.44
N CYS A 82 5.40 1.94 10.33
CA CYS A 82 6.80 1.97 9.89
C CYS A 82 7.68 2.76 10.87
N ILE A 83 7.19 3.88 11.38
CA ILE A 83 7.91 4.72 12.35
C ILE A 83 8.06 4.00 13.69
N GLU A 84 6.97 3.45 14.24
CA GLU A 84 6.95 2.75 15.53
C GLU A 84 7.89 1.54 15.55
N ASN A 85 8.03 0.85 14.42
CA ASN A 85 8.84 -0.36 14.30
C ASN A 85 10.19 -0.12 13.59
N ASN A 86 10.52 1.14 13.29
CA ASN A 86 11.76 1.55 12.61
C ASN A 86 12.00 0.74 11.31
N LEU A 87 10.97 0.60 10.48
CA LEU A 87 11.00 -0.19 9.24
C LEU A 87 11.54 0.67 8.08
N LEU A 88 12.85 0.65 7.87
CA LEU A 88 13.55 1.62 7.01
C LEU A 88 13.60 1.26 5.53
N SER A 89 13.16 0.06 5.16
CA SER A 89 13.23 -0.44 3.81
C SER A 89 12.08 -1.37 3.47
N GLN A 90 11.88 -1.62 2.18
CA GLN A 90 10.91 -2.62 1.71
C GLN A 90 11.21 -4.02 2.27
N LEU A 91 12.49 -4.35 2.51
CA LEU A 91 12.89 -5.60 3.13
C LEU A 91 12.45 -5.67 4.59
N ASP A 92 12.63 -4.59 5.35
CA ASP A 92 12.21 -4.52 6.76
C ASP A 92 10.69 -4.66 6.89
N ILE A 93 9.93 -3.98 6.03
CA ILE A 93 8.47 -4.10 5.96
C ILE A 93 8.08 -5.55 5.62
N GLY A 94 8.73 -6.15 4.63
CA GLY A 94 8.49 -7.54 4.24
C GLY A 94 8.73 -8.52 5.39
N SER A 95 9.88 -8.42 6.06
CA SER A 95 10.21 -9.25 7.22
C SER A 95 9.22 -9.04 8.38
N TYR A 96 8.84 -7.81 8.67
CA TYR A 96 7.86 -7.49 9.71
C TYR A 96 6.48 -8.13 9.43
N ILE A 97 6.00 -8.05 8.19
CA ILE A 97 4.74 -8.68 7.78
C ILE A 97 4.82 -10.20 7.92
N GLU A 98 5.92 -10.83 7.49
CA GLU A 98 6.12 -12.27 7.66
C GLU A 98 6.09 -12.69 9.14
N GLU A 99 6.73 -11.92 10.02
CA GLU A 99 6.69 -12.17 11.46
C GLU A 99 5.28 -12.01 12.04
N LEU A 100 4.52 -11.00 11.62
CA LEU A 100 3.12 -10.84 12.02
C LEU A 100 2.26 -12.02 11.57
N ILE A 101 2.45 -12.50 10.34
CA ILE A 101 1.74 -13.67 9.80
C ILE A 101 2.09 -14.91 10.62
N LYS A 102 3.39 -15.15 10.88
CA LYS A 102 3.86 -16.28 11.71
C LYS A 102 3.27 -16.23 13.14
N LYS A 103 3.23 -15.04 13.75
CA LYS A 103 2.61 -14.86 15.07
C LYS A 103 1.11 -15.17 15.00
N LYS A 104 0.38 -14.64 14.03
CA LYS A 104 -1.06 -14.92 13.86
C LYS A 104 -1.35 -16.41 13.62
N THR A 105 -0.55 -17.11 12.83
CA THR A 105 -0.71 -18.54 12.60
C THR A 105 -0.35 -19.38 13.82
N CYS A 106 0.66 -18.98 14.60
CA CYS A 106 0.94 -19.61 15.90
C CYS A 106 -0.24 -19.47 16.87
N ILE A 107 -0.85 -18.27 16.97
CA ILE A 107 -1.99 -18.04 17.87
C ILE A 107 -3.20 -18.88 17.44
N MET A 108 -3.43 -19.06 16.13
CA MET A 108 -4.50 -19.95 15.63
C MET A 108 -4.15 -21.45 15.70
N GLY A 109 -2.87 -21.80 15.78
CA GLY A 109 -2.38 -23.18 15.97
C GLY A 109 -2.39 -23.65 17.43
N HIS A 110 -2.52 -22.75 18.40
CA HIS A 110 -2.49 -23.05 19.83
C HIS A 110 -3.85 -23.42 20.47
N HIS A 111 -4.88 -23.73 19.67
CA HIS A 111 -6.10 -24.40 20.17
C HIS A 111 -6.01 -25.94 20.23
N ARG A 112 -4.80 -26.50 20.34
CA ARG A 112 -4.57 -27.81 20.94
C ARG A 112 -3.44 -27.75 21.95
N CYS A 113 -3.76 -27.28 23.15
CA CYS A 113 -3.00 -27.67 24.33
C CYS A 113 -3.24 -29.17 24.58
N PRO A 114 -2.21 -30.02 24.64
CA PRO A 114 -2.36 -31.32 25.28
C PRO A 114 -2.27 -31.08 26.79
N LEU A 115 -3.39 -31.26 27.48
CA LEU A 115 -3.38 -31.46 28.92
C LEU A 115 -3.95 -32.85 29.20
N THR A 116 -3.04 -33.70 29.66
CA THR A 116 -3.23 -35.02 30.31
C THR A 116 -3.64 -36.21 29.45
#